data_AF-A0A820BCU1-F1
#
_entry.id   AF-A0A820BCU1-F1
#
_cell.length_a   1.000
_cell.length_b   1.000
_cell.length_c   1.000
_cell.angle_alpha   90.00
_cell.angle_beta   90.00
_cell.angle_gamma   90.00
#
_symmetry.space_group_name_H-M   'P 1'
#
loop_
_entity.id
_entity.type
_entity.pdbx_description
1 polymer ?
#
loop_
_entity_poly.entity_id
_entity_poly.type
_entity_poly.pdbx_seq_one_letter_code
_entity_poly.pdbx_strand_id
1 'polypeptide(L)'
;MFNSDVNRNGAYQADDVSQFWYKGEMSREDAIDLLKTKPPGTFLIRDSQGFPGSYDLAVKVDTLPSGIHSEPDAVSCDGLVRHHLIERTSTGHVRLKDYPNEPDFDNLSALVYQHTITALDLPIKLILPTVDIAEDFHPMTDQQQESKKLVIKDLLEKGAACNVVYLNNVDVEALSDEMAVAKALNDTFENAEYLQATVVHFKVSNTGITLTDLKKKLFSKRHFPKEYVTYCGLDYETDRFWTYKYNDLEMLPYAKCFGFVSKKSNDTEYSQSENKCHIFVEIDPSQPSTSIVNFVSKVMIGSMHV
;
A
#
# COMPACT_ATOMS: atom_id res chain seq x y z
N MET A 1 -39.08 -9.44 -20.22
CA MET A 1 -38.23 -10.49 -20.82
C MET A 1 -36.80 -10.00 -20.77
N PHE A 2 -36.08 -10.33 -19.70
CA PHE A 2 -34.65 -10.04 -19.59
C PHE A 2 -33.88 -11.18 -20.28
N ASN A 3 -32.90 -10.82 -21.12
CA ASN A 3 -32.02 -11.74 -21.85
C ASN A 3 -31.28 -12.68 -20.88
N SER A 4 -31.83 -13.87 -20.63
CA SER A 4 -31.17 -14.95 -19.88
C SER A 4 -30.09 -15.67 -20.70
N ASP A 5 -30.12 -15.56 -22.03
CA ASP A 5 -29.26 -16.36 -22.91
C ASP A 5 -27.89 -15.73 -23.16
N VAL A 6 -27.77 -14.41 -23.03
CA VAL A 6 -26.47 -13.70 -23.15
C VAL A 6 -25.64 -13.86 -21.87
N ASN A 7 -26.29 -14.05 -20.71
CA ASN A 7 -25.60 -14.16 -19.42
C ASN A 7 -25.00 -15.55 -19.18
N ARG A 8 -25.58 -16.60 -19.79
CA ARG A 8 -25.07 -17.97 -19.69
C ARG A 8 -23.73 -18.16 -20.42
N ASN A 9 -23.60 -17.61 -21.63
CA ASN A 9 -22.39 -17.80 -22.46
C ASN A 9 -21.11 -17.28 -21.80
N GLY A 10 -21.19 -16.18 -21.05
CA GLY A 10 -20.03 -15.64 -20.37
C GLY A 10 -19.72 -16.29 -19.03
N ALA A 11 -20.73 -16.81 -18.32
CA ALA A 11 -20.49 -17.66 -17.16
C ALA A 11 -19.77 -18.96 -17.55
N TYR A 12 -20.10 -19.56 -18.71
CA TYR A 12 -19.34 -20.69 -19.27
C TYR A 12 -17.89 -20.30 -19.60
N GLN A 13 -17.66 -19.10 -20.14
CA GLN A 13 -16.30 -18.61 -20.41
C GLN A 13 -15.47 -18.45 -19.13
N ALA A 14 -16.06 -17.97 -18.03
CA ALA A 14 -15.38 -17.88 -16.74
C ALA A 14 -15.09 -19.27 -16.15
N ASP A 15 -16.01 -20.22 -16.35
CA ASP A 15 -15.88 -21.62 -15.91
C ASP A 15 -14.77 -22.36 -16.67
N ASP A 16 -14.68 -22.17 -17.99
CA ASP A 16 -13.67 -22.77 -18.86
C ASP A 16 -12.23 -22.38 -18.47
N VAL A 17 -12.06 -21.18 -17.91
CA VAL A 17 -10.78 -20.65 -17.42
C VAL A 17 -10.65 -20.69 -15.89
N SER A 18 -11.53 -21.43 -15.20
CA SER A 18 -11.55 -21.50 -13.72
C SER A 18 -10.22 -21.92 -13.12
N GLN A 19 -9.49 -22.82 -13.77
CA GLN A 19 -8.13 -23.22 -13.37
C GLN A 19 -7.13 -22.06 -13.29
N PHE A 20 -7.36 -20.98 -14.05
CA PHE A 20 -6.46 -19.81 -14.07
C PHE A 20 -6.70 -18.85 -12.91
N TRP A 21 -7.89 -18.83 -12.29
CA TRP A 21 -8.21 -17.91 -11.19
C TRP A 21 -8.60 -18.59 -9.88
N TYR A 22 -9.04 -19.85 -9.89
CA TYR A 22 -9.32 -20.63 -8.68
C TYR A 22 -8.06 -21.38 -8.23
N LYS A 23 -7.60 -21.09 -7.00
CA LYS A 23 -6.34 -21.59 -6.43
C LYS A 23 -6.53 -22.41 -5.14
N GLY A 24 -7.68 -23.03 -4.94
CA GLY A 24 -7.92 -24.05 -3.90
C GLY A 24 -7.37 -23.65 -2.52
N GLU A 25 -6.50 -24.48 -1.95
CA GLU A 25 -5.92 -24.30 -0.60
C GLU A 25 -4.80 -23.26 -0.50
N MET A 26 -4.59 -22.41 -1.51
CA MET A 26 -3.59 -21.34 -1.46
C MET A 26 -3.75 -20.46 -0.19
N SER A 27 -2.63 -20.17 0.47
CA SER A 27 -2.62 -19.35 1.67
C SER A 27 -2.99 -17.89 1.35
N ARG A 28 -3.41 -17.14 2.39
CA ARG A 28 -3.70 -15.72 2.22
C ARG A 28 -2.45 -14.96 1.81
N GLU A 29 -1.33 -15.29 2.43
CA GLU A 29 -0.02 -14.66 2.24
C GLU A 29 0.51 -14.93 0.83
N ASP A 30 0.38 -16.15 0.32
CA ASP A 30 0.77 -16.49 -1.05
C ASP A 30 -0.09 -15.76 -2.08
N ALA A 31 -1.39 -15.64 -1.83
CA ALA A 31 -2.29 -14.87 -2.69
C ALA A 31 -1.87 -13.39 -2.77
N ILE A 32 -1.49 -12.79 -1.64
CA ILE A 32 -0.97 -11.43 -1.60
C ILE A 32 0.36 -11.33 -2.34
N ASP A 33 1.30 -12.24 -2.05
CA ASP A 33 2.63 -12.24 -2.68
C ASP A 33 2.55 -12.45 -4.21
N LEU A 34 1.57 -13.22 -4.68
CA LEU A 34 1.26 -13.42 -6.09
C LEU A 34 0.66 -12.17 -6.75
N LEU A 35 -0.32 -11.53 -6.11
CA LEU A 35 -1.07 -10.42 -6.70
C LEU A 35 -0.37 -9.07 -6.59
N LYS A 36 0.53 -8.88 -5.63
CA LYS A 36 1.13 -7.55 -5.35
C LYS A 36 1.82 -6.90 -6.55
N THR A 37 2.40 -7.70 -7.45
CA THR A 37 3.10 -7.25 -8.68
C THR A 37 2.23 -7.26 -9.93
N LYS A 38 0.97 -7.71 -9.83
CA LYS A 38 0.03 -7.82 -10.96
C LYS A 38 -0.72 -6.50 -11.16
N PRO A 39 -1.29 -6.27 -12.37
CA PRO A 39 -2.10 -5.07 -12.62
C PRO A 39 -3.41 -5.07 -11.80
N PRO A 40 -3.95 -3.88 -11.46
CA PRO A 40 -5.26 -3.74 -10.83
C PRO A 40 -6.37 -4.50 -11.59
N GLY A 41 -7.30 -5.09 -10.86
CA GLY A 41 -8.36 -5.95 -11.39
C GLY A 41 -7.94 -7.43 -11.55
N THR A 42 -6.64 -7.75 -11.44
CA THR A 42 -6.19 -9.15 -11.34
C THR A 42 -6.68 -9.74 -10.02
N PHE A 43 -7.22 -10.94 -10.06
CA PHE A 43 -7.80 -11.59 -8.89
C PHE A 43 -7.53 -13.09 -8.86
N LEU A 44 -7.80 -13.69 -7.71
CA LEU A 44 -7.92 -15.12 -7.53
C LEU A 44 -8.96 -15.46 -6.46
N ILE A 45 -9.51 -16.66 -6.53
CA ILE A 45 -10.40 -17.21 -5.51
C ILE A 45 -9.73 -18.43 -4.89
N ARG A 46 -9.74 -18.50 -3.56
CA ARG A 46 -9.19 -19.61 -2.77
C ARG A 46 -10.20 -20.08 -1.73
N ASP A 47 -9.98 -21.25 -1.14
CA ASP A 47 -10.79 -21.73 -0.04
C ASP A 47 -10.49 -20.93 1.24
N SER A 48 -11.53 -20.57 1.98
CA SER A 48 -11.34 -19.80 3.20
C SER A 48 -10.83 -20.68 4.35
N GLN A 49 -9.66 -20.36 4.87
CA GLN A 49 -9.08 -21.05 6.04
C GLN A 49 -9.81 -20.72 7.35
N GLY A 50 -10.45 -19.53 7.44
CA GLY A 50 -11.16 -19.08 8.63
C GLY A 50 -12.65 -19.44 8.66
N PHE A 51 -13.26 -19.71 7.49
CA PHE A 51 -14.69 -19.96 7.34
C PHE A 51 -14.93 -21.23 6.50
N PRO A 52 -15.10 -22.39 7.14
CA PRO A 52 -15.29 -23.66 6.43
C PRO A 52 -16.47 -23.62 5.44
N GLY A 53 -16.22 -24.02 4.20
CA GLY A 53 -17.22 -24.05 3.14
C GLY A 53 -17.46 -22.72 2.41
N SER A 54 -16.73 -21.66 2.79
CA SER A 54 -16.70 -20.36 2.12
C SER A 54 -15.41 -20.18 1.31
N TYR A 55 -15.42 -19.19 0.42
CA TYR A 55 -14.28 -18.83 -0.41
C TYR A 55 -13.78 -17.42 -0.09
N ASP A 56 -12.53 -17.15 -0.42
CA ASP A 56 -11.89 -15.85 -0.25
C ASP A 56 -11.47 -15.35 -1.64
N LEU A 57 -12.06 -14.23 -2.07
CA LEU A 57 -11.70 -13.50 -3.28
C LEU A 57 -10.63 -12.48 -2.94
N ALA A 58 -9.42 -12.69 -3.46
CA ALA A 58 -8.32 -11.74 -3.38
C ALA A 58 -8.23 -10.96 -4.71
N VAL A 59 -8.26 -9.63 -4.66
CA VAL A 59 -8.21 -8.76 -5.85
C VAL A 59 -7.21 -7.62 -5.68
N LYS A 60 -6.40 -7.38 -6.71
CA LYS A 60 -5.48 -6.24 -6.78
C LYS A 60 -6.27 -4.96 -7.07
N VAL A 61 -6.07 -3.92 -6.27
CA VAL A 61 -6.62 -2.57 -6.46
C VAL A 61 -5.52 -1.54 -6.72
N ASP A 62 -5.89 -0.41 -7.32
CA ASP A 62 -4.99 0.71 -7.66
C ASP A 62 -4.89 1.76 -6.55
N THR A 63 -5.92 1.85 -5.71
CA THR A 63 -6.10 2.92 -4.72
C THR A 63 -6.44 2.34 -3.34
N LEU A 64 -5.87 2.95 -2.30
CA LEU A 64 -6.34 2.75 -0.93
C LEU A 64 -7.66 3.53 -0.81
N PRO A 65 -8.75 2.96 -0.25
CA PRO A 65 -10.05 3.63 -0.20
C PRO A 65 -9.94 5.01 0.47
N SER A 66 -10.45 6.02 -0.21
CA SER A 66 -10.56 7.38 0.31
C SER A 66 -11.43 7.36 1.58
N GLY A 67 -10.81 7.56 2.75
CA GLY A 67 -11.55 7.73 4.02
C GLY A 67 -11.33 6.68 5.12
N ILE A 68 -10.29 5.83 5.06
CA ILE A 68 -9.99 4.93 6.18
C ILE A 68 -9.25 5.71 7.28
N HIS A 69 -10.02 6.16 8.27
CA HIS A 69 -9.53 6.28 9.63
C HIS A 69 -8.92 4.93 10.05
N SER A 70 -7.61 4.94 10.23
CA SER A 70 -6.80 4.12 11.14
C SER A 70 -7.49 2.89 11.77
N GLU A 71 -7.58 1.79 11.03
CA GLU A 71 -7.53 0.46 11.63
C GLU A 71 -6.06 -0.02 11.51
N PRO A 72 -5.37 -0.29 12.63
CA PRO A 72 -3.91 -0.47 12.67
C PRO A 72 -3.37 -1.69 11.90
N ASP A 73 -4.24 -2.57 11.38
CA ASP A 73 -3.85 -3.76 10.62
C ASP A 73 -3.75 -3.54 9.09
N ALA A 74 -4.20 -2.39 8.55
CA ALA A 74 -4.31 -2.18 7.10
C ALA A 74 -3.08 -1.54 6.40
N VAL A 75 -2.00 -1.22 7.13
CA VAL A 75 -0.80 -0.54 6.58
C VAL A 75 0.36 -1.52 6.37
N SER A 76 0.15 -2.46 5.45
CA SER A 76 1.22 -3.18 4.76
C SER A 76 1.04 -2.95 3.25
N CYS A 77 2.08 -3.12 2.43
CA CYS A 77 1.95 -3.09 0.96
C CYS A 77 1.04 -4.21 0.41
N ASP A 78 0.57 -5.10 1.30
CA ASP A 78 -0.59 -5.98 1.20
C ASP A 78 -1.92 -5.21 1.01
N GLY A 79 -1.98 -3.92 1.37
CA GLY A 79 -3.19 -3.09 1.42
C GLY A 79 -3.81 -2.73 0.06
N LEU A 80 -3.12 -3.07 -1.03
CA LEU A 80 -3.67 -3.02 -2.39
C LEU A 80 -4.15 -4.40 -2.88
N VAL A 81 -4.14 -5.43 -2.04
CA VAL A 81 -4.85 -6.69 -2.29
C VAL A 81 -6.01 -6.76 -1.30
N ARG A 82 -7.24 -6.66 -1.82
CA ARG A 82 -8.46 -6.72 -1.01
C ARG A 82 -8.96 -8.15 -0.96
N HIS A 83 -9.37 -8.57 0.23
CA HIS A 83 -9.93 -9.89 0.48
C HIS A 83 -11.42 -9.74 0.77
N HIS A 84 -12.24 -10.44 0.02
CA HIS A 84 -13.69 -10.46 0.19
C HIS A 84 -14.15 -11.90 0.43
N LEU A 85 -14.95 -12.10 1.47
CA LEU A 85 -15.46 -13.42 1.80
C LEU A 85 -16.67 -13.72 0.91
N ILE A 86 -16.65 -14.83 0.20
CA ILE A 86 -17.80 -15.36 -0.56
C ILE A 86 -18.39 -16.50 0.27
N GLU A 87 -19.65 -16.36 0.68
CA GLU A 87 -20.36 -17.40 1.41
C GLU A 87 -21.29 -18.21 0.50
N ARG A 88 -21.50 -19.47 0.85
CA ARG A 88 -22.54 -20.31 0.25
C ARG A 88 -23.82 -20.17 1.04
N THR A 89 -24.92 -19.86 0.36
CA THR A 89 -26.25 -19.81 0.97
C THR A 89 -26.80 -21.21 1.18
N SER A 90 -27.83 -21.36 2.01
CA SER A 90 -28.51 -22.64 2.24
C SER A 90 -29.19 -23.21 1.00
N THR A 91 -29.44 -22.37 -0.01
CA THR A 91 -30.03 -22.77 -1.30
C THR A 91 -28.98 -23.17 -2.34
N GLY A 92 -27.68 -23.09 -2.00
CA GLY A 92 -26.57 -23.47 -2.87
C GLY A 92 -26.02 -22.34 -3.74
N HIS A 93 -26.59 -21.13 -3.67
CA HIS A 93 -26.06 -19.94 -4.33
C HIS A 93 -24.81 -19.41 -3.60
N VAL A 94 -24.05 -18.54 -4.27
CA VAL A 94 -22.89 -17.84 -3.71
C VAL A 94 -23.09 -16.33 -3.73
N ARG A 95 -22.54 -15.62 -2.75
CA ARG A 95 -22.59 -14.15 -2.68
C ARG A 95 -21.43 -13.58 -1.87
N LEU A 96 -21.10 -12.32 -2.07
CA LEU A 96 -20.14 -11.63 -1.19
C LEU A 96 -20.79 -11.35 0.17
N LYS A 97 -20.11 -11.75 1.25
CA LYS A 97 -20.55 -11.52 2.63
C LYS A 97 -20.31 -10.07 3.02
N ASP A 98 -21.23 -9.53 3.82
CA ASP A 98 -21.22 -8.15 4.33
C ASP A 98 -21.54 -7.07 3.27
N TYR A 99 -22.03 -7.49 2.09
CA TYR A 99 -22.47 -6.64 1.00
C TYR A 99 -23.98 -6.79 0.74
N PRO A 100 -24.83 -5.90 1.31
CA PRO A 100 -26.27 -6.09 1.30
C PRO A 100 -26.94 -5.88 -0.06
N ASN A 101 -26.25 -5.22 -1.01
CA ASN A 101 -26.76 -4.98 -2.36
C ASN A 101 -26.29 -6.07 -3.35
N GLU A 102 -25.41 -6.97 -2.92
CA GLU A 102 -24.87 -8.02 -3.75
C GLU A 102 -25.93 -9.11 -4.02
N PRO A 103 -26.19 -9.49 -5.27
CA PRO A 103 -27.16 -10.53 -5.59
C PRO A 103 -26.62 -11.93 -5.26
N ASP A 104 -27.55 -12.89 -5.10
CA ASP A 104 -27.21 -14.31 -5.02
C ASP A 104 -26.91 -14.85 -6.43
N PHE A 105 -25.74 -15.47 -6.61
CA PHE A 105 -25.30 -16.05 -7.87
C PHE A 105 -25.39 -17.58 -7.85
N ASP A 106 -25.70 -18.20 -8.99
CA ASP A 106 -25.82 -19.66 -9.11
C ASP A 106 -24.54 -20.41 -8.71
N ASN A 107 -23.37 -19.85 -9.00
CA ASN A 107 -22.06 -20.43 -8.67
C ASN A 107 -20.94 -19.38 -8.78
N LEU A 108 -19.70 -19.77 -8.44
CA LEU A 108 -18.52 -18.89 -8.50
C LEU A 108 -18.29 -18.30 -9.90
N SER A 109 -18.44 -19.09 -10.96
CA SER A 109 -18.21 -18.65 -12.33
C SER A 109 -19.21 -17.57 -12.75
N ALA A 110 -20.47 -17.67 -12.31
CA ALA A 110 -21.49 -16.64 -12.52
C ALA A 110 -21.17 -15.35 -11.77
N LEU A 111 -20.74 -15.46 -10.49
CA LEU A 111 -20.28 -14.31 -9.69
C LEU A 111 -19.10 -13.62 -10.38
N VAL A 112 -18.05 -14.37 -10.72
CA VAL A 112 -16.83 -13.87 -11.37
C VAL A 112 -17.18 -13.16 -12.68
N TYR A 113 -17.97 -13.80 -13.54
CA TYR A 113 -18.34 -13.23 -14.81
C TYR A 113 -19.11 -11.91 -14.63
N GLN A 114 -20.08 -11.86 -13.73
CA GLN A 114 -20.80 -10.62 -13.47
C GLN A 114 -19.86 -9.49 -13.02
N HIS A 115 -18.89 -9.78 -12.14
CA HIS A 115 -17.92 -8.79 -11.68
C HIS A 115 -16.90 -8.33 -12.74
N THR A 116 -16.80 -9.04 -13.87
CA THR A 116 -16.03 -8.58 -15.03
C THR A 116 -16.79 -7.55 -15.87
N ILE A 117 -18.13 -7.62 -15.88
CA ILE A 117 -18.99 -6.66 -16.56
C ILE A 117 -19.16 -5.41 -15.70
N THR A 118 -19.46 -5.58 -14.41
CA THR A 118 -19.77 -4.52 -13.45
C THR A 118 -19.09 -4.78 -12.12
N ALA A 119 -18.43 -3.78 -11.51
CA ALA A 119 -17.74 -3.99 -10.24
C ALA A 119 -18.69 -4.37 -9.10
N LEU A 120 -19.94 -3.88 -9.14
CA LEU A 120 -20.92 -3.99 -8.05
C LEU A 120 -20.33 -3.43 -6.76
N ASP A 121 -20.38 -4.16 -5.65
CA ASP A 121 -19.82 -3.69 -4.38
C ASP A 121 -18.28 -3.90 -4.27
N LEU A 122 -17.63 -4.46 -5.29
CA LEU A 122 -16.16 -4.50 -5.36
C LEU A 122 -15.57 -3.14 -5.73
N PRO A 123 -14.36 -2.80 -5.22
CA PRO A 123 -13.69 -1.53 -5.52
C PRO A 123 -13.26 -1.39 -6.99
N ILE A 124 -13.12 -2.49 -7.72
CA ILE A 124 -12.72 -2.53 -9.12
C ILE A 124 -13.36 -3.71 -9.83
N LYS A 125 -13.52 -3.61 -11.16
CA LYS A 125 -13.94 -4.75 -11.99
C LYS A 125 -12.86 -5.83 -12.01
N LEU A 126 -13.30 -7.08 -12.05
CA LEU A 126 -12.40 -8.21 -12.22
C LEU A 126 -11.96 -8.36 -13.68
N ILE A 127 -10.71 -8.77 -13.87
CA ILE A 127 -10.17 -9.08 -15.19
C ILE A 127 -10.00 -10.59 -15.29
N LEU A 128 -10.79 -11.23 -16.17
CA LEU A 128 -10.63 -12.66 -16.43
C LEU A 128 -9.24 -12.94 -17.00
N PRO A 129 -8.47 -13.84 -16.37
CA PRO A 129 -7.16 -14.19 -16.89
C PRO A 129 -7.28 -15.03 -18.16
N THR A 130 -6.39 -14.80 -19.12
CA THR A 130 -6.26 -15.60 -20.35
C THR A 130 -5.18 -16.69 -20.22
N VAL A 131 -4.37 -16.64 -19.16
CA VAL A 131 -3.29 -17.57 -18.82
C VAL A 131 -3.30 -17.82 -17.31
N ASP A 132 -2.64 -18.89 -16.85
CA ASP A 132 -2.56 -19.16 -15.42
C ASP A 132 -1.79 -18.04 -14.70
N ILE A 133 -2.47 -17.34 -13.78
CA ILE A 133 -1.87 -16.25 -13.01
C ILE A 133 -0.68 -16.70 -12.14
N ALA A 134 -0.63 -17.98 -11.79
CA ALA A 134 0.34 -18.61 -10.89
C ALA A 134 1.42 -19.44 -11.62
N GLU A 135 1.49 -19.40 -12.96
CA GLU A 135 2.42 -20.23 -13.75
C GLU A 135 3.89 -20.11 -13.31
N ASP A 136 4.34 -18.90 -12.96
CA ASP A 136 5.70 -18.63 -12.46
C ASP A 136 5.79 -18.49 -10.92
N PHE A 137 4.68 -18.73 -10.21
CA PHE A 137 4.63 -18.53 -8.77
C PHE A 137 5.15 -19.76 -8.03
N HIS A 138 6.24 -19.55 -7.30
CA HIS A 138 6.81 -20.56 -6.41
C HIS A 138 6.51 -20.14 -4.97
N PRO A 139 5.57 -20.80 -4.28
CA PRO A 139 5.28 -20.49 -2.88
C PRO A 139 6.55 -20.65 -2.05
N MET A 140 6.77 -19.70 -1.14
CA MET A 140 7.92 -19.77 -0.24
C MET A 140 7.80 -21.01 0.65
N THR A 141 8.89 -21.77 0.74
CA THR A 141 8.97 -22.89 1.70
C THR A 141 8.87 -22.39 3.14
N ASP A 142 8.41 -23.23 4.07
CA ASP A 142 8.31 -22.89 5.51
C ASP A 142 9.63 -22.32 6.06
N GLN A 143 10.77 -22.87 5.63
CA GLN A 143 12.11 -22.38 6.00
C GLN A 143 12.38 -20.95 5.49
N GLN A 144 11.93 -20.62 4.27
CA GLN A 144 12.04 -19.26 3.72
C GLN A 144 11.10 -18.30 4.43
N GLN A 145 9.89 -18.75 4.81
CA GLN A 145 8.95 -17.94 5.59
C GLN A 145 9.51 -17.60 6.99
N GLU A 146 10.07 -18.58 7.71
CA GLU A 146 10.73 -18.35 9.00
C GLU A 146 11.92 -17.39 8.86
N SER A 147 12.73 -17.55 7.81
CA SER A 147 13.86 -16.67 7.54
C SER A 147 13.40 -15.24 7.25
N LYS A 148 12.36 -15.06 6.42
CA LYS A 148 11.75 -13.75 6.13
C LYS A 148 11.21 -13.10 7.41
N LYS A 149 10.55 -13.88 8.27
CA LYS A 149 10.03 -13.42 9.57
C LYS A 149 11.16 -12.99 10.51
N LEU A 150 12.27 -13.72 10.55
CA LEU A 150 13.44 -13.36 11.34
C LEU A 150 14.09 -12.06 10.84
N VAL A 151 14.21 -11.89 9.53
CA VAL A 151 14.74 -10.64 8.92
C VAL A 151 13.85 -9.45 9.25
N ILE A 152 12.53 -9.60 9.14
CA ILE A 152 11.58 -8.53 9.52
C ILE A 152 11.73 -8.19 11.00
N LYS A 153 11.85 -9.20 11.87
CA LYS A 153 12.06 -8.98 13.30
C LYS A 153 13.37 -8.22 13.57
N ASP A 154 14.47 -8.62 12.91
CA ASP A 154 15.77 -7.96 13.05
C ASP A 154 15.72 -6.50 12.56
N LEU A 155 15.02 -6.24 11.45
CA LEU A 155 14.78 -4.88 10.94
C LEU A 155 13.99 -4.04 11.94
N LEU A 156 12.93 -4.59 12.54
CA LEU A 156 12.14 -3.89 13.55
C LEU A 156 12.96 -3.58 14.81
N GLU A 157 13.88 -4.47 15.20
CA GLU A 157 14.74 -4.28 16.39
C GLU A 157 15.90 -3.31 16.13
N LYS A 158 16.66 -3.49 15.05
CA LYS A 158 17.87 -2.71 14.73
C LYS A 158 17.58 -1.42 13.95
N GLY A 159 16.40 -1.33 13.35
CA GLY A 159 16.04 -0.31 12.39
C GLY A 159 16.51 -0.62 10.98
N ALA A 160 15.90 0.07 10.02
CA ALA A 160 16.26 0.02 8.60
C ALA A 160 16.84 1.36 8.16
N ALA A 161 17.70 1.35 7.14
CA ALA A 161 18.21 2.58 6.57
C ALA A 161 18.34 2.49 5.05
N CYS A 162 18.03 3.59 4.38
CA CYS A 162 18.07 3.72 2.93
C CYS A 162 18.60 5.11 2.55
N ASN A 163 18.86 5.33 1.26
CA ASN A 163 19.19 6.67 0.75
C ASN A 163 17.98 7.23 0.00
N VAL A 164 17.65 8.48 0.30
CA VAL A 164 16.56 9.22 -0.35
C VAL A 164 17.01 10.64 -0.64
N VAL A 165 16.35 11.32 -1.56
CA VAL A 165 16.58 12.75 -1.78
C VAL A 165 15.75 13.52 -0.76
N TYR A 166 16.37 14.37 0.05
CA TYR A 166 15.68 15.35 0.88
C TYR A 166 15.48 16.64 0.08
N LEU A 167 14.23 17.12 0.02
CA LEU A 167 13.88 18.35 -0.70
C LEU A 167 13.98 19.56 0.23
N ASN A 168 13.12 19.60 1.24
CA ASN A 168 12.97 20.69 2.18
C ASN A 168 12.11 20.25 3.39
N ASN A 169 11.78 21.23 4.23
CA ASN A 169 10.74 21.10 5.25
C ASN A 169 9.81 22.30 5.15
N VAL A 170 8.53 22.08 5.43
CA VAL A 170 7.46 23.09 5.36
C VAL A 170 6.75 23.15 6.69
N ASP A 171 6.46 24.36 7.16
CA ASP A 171 5.59 24.58 8.33
C ASP A 171 4.14 24.29 7.91
N VAL A 172 3.54 23.31 8.60
CA VAL A 172 2.19 22.80 8.32
C VAL A 172 1.22 23.10 9.48
N GLU A 173 1.62 24.01 10.35
CA GLU A 173 0.80 24.53 11.45
C GLU A 173 0.25 23.40 12.33
N ALA A 174 -1.08 23.30 12.47
CA ALA A 174 -1.75 22.27 13.25
C ALA A 174 -1.93 20.94 12.49
N LEU A 175 -1.67 20.90 11.17
CA LEU A 175 -1.84 19.68 10.38
C LEU A 175 -0.84 18.62 10.84
N SER A 176 -1.33 17.40 11.02
CA SER A 176 -0.52 16.29 11.55
C SER A 176 -0.80 14.97 10.85
N ASP A 177 -1.48 15.02 9.70
CA ASP A 177 -2.00 13.89 8.94
C ASP A 177 -1.60 14.00 7.45
N GLU A 178 -2.33 13.29 6.59
CA GLU A 178 -2.17 13.30 5.14
C GLU A 178 -2.25 14.70 4.52
N MET A 179 -3.13 15.57 5.03
CA MET A 179 -3.28 16.93 4.51
C MET A 179 -2.01 17.75 4.73
N ALA A 180 -1.27 17.45 5.80
CA ALA A 180 0.01 18.09 6.08
C ALA A 180 1.06 17.76 4.99
N VAL A 181 1.11 16.51 4.55
CA VAL A 181 2.03 16.06 3.49
C VAL A 181 1.63 16.64 2.13
N ALA A 182 0.33 16.62 1.81
CA ALA A 182 -0.19 17.21 0.58
C ALA A 182 0.09 18.73 0.49
N LYS A 183 -0.17 19.47 1.57
CA LYS A 183 0.17 20.90 1.67
C LYS A 183 1.65 21.13 1.46
N ALA A 184 2.49 20.40 2.19
CA ALA A 184 3.93 20.58 2.13
C ALA A 184 4.48 20.32 0.71
N LEU A 185 3.98 19.30 0.02
CA LEU A 185 4.35 19.00 -1.36
C LEU A 185 3.93 20.11 -2.31
N ASN A 186 2.70 20.61 -2.21
CA ASN A 186 2.24 21.76 -3.00
C ASN A 186 3.16 22.97 -2.85
N ASP A 187 3.41 23.40 -1.60
CA ASP A 187 4.27 24.54 -1.30
C ASP A 187 5.70 24.32 -1.83
N THR A 188 6.18 23.08 -1.80
CA THR A 188 7.52 22.70 -2.28
C THR A 188 7.62 22.77 -3.79
N PHE A 189 6.58 22.34 -4.51
CA PHE A 189 6.56 22.38 -5.97
C PHE A 189 6.33 23.79 -6.51
N GLU A 190 5.50 24.60 -5.85
CA GLU A 190 5.35 26.02 -6.20
C GLU A 190 6.67 26.79 -6.10
N ASN A 191 7.56 26.38 -5.19
CA ASN A 191 8.86 27.00 -4.95
C ASN A 191 10.03 26.15 -5.48
N ALA A 192 9.80 25.29 -6.47
CA ALA A 192 10.77 24.30 -6.95
C ALA A 192 12.09 24.91 -7.44
N GLU A 193 12.06 26.14 -7.99
CA GLU A 193 13.23 26.85 -8.50
C GLU A 193 14.28 27.18 -7.43
N TYR A 194 13.89 27.24 -6.15
CA TYR A 194 14.78 27.53 -5.02
C TYR A 194 15.21 26.28 -4.25
N LEU A 195 14.77 25.09 -4.66
CA LEU A 195 15.04 23.86 -3.92
C LEU A 195 16.51 23.45 -3.99
N GLN A 196 17.13 23.37 -2.83
CA GLN A 196 18.48 22.84 -2.68
C GLN A 196 18.45 21.39 -2.19
N ALA A 197 18.00 20.48 -3.03
CA ALA A 197 17.93 19.07 -2.67
C ALA A 197 19.31 18.46 -2.35
N THR A 198 19.32 17.47 -1.45
CA THR A 198 20.52 16.68 -1.12
C THR A 198 20.17 15.23 -0.87
N VAL A 199 21.11 14.31 -1.05
CA VAL A 199 20.91 12.89 -0.72
C VAL A 199 21.19 12.71 0.76
N VAL A 200 20.21 12.13 1.46
CA VAL A 200 20.32 11.83 2.88
C VAL A 200 20.26 10.33 3.11
N HIS A 201 21.05 9.86 4.07
CA HIS A 201 20.87 8.56 4.67
C HIS A 201 19.72 8.64 5.66
N PHE A 202 18.60 7.98 5.33
CA PHE A 202 17.36 7.97 6.07
C PHE A 202 17.28 6.67 6.87
N LYS A 203 17.43 6.76 8.19
CA LYS A 203 17.37 5.63 9.11
C LYS A 203 16.12 5.72 9.99
N VAL A 204 15.40 4.62 10.09
CA VAL A 204 14.22 4.44 10.95
C VAL A 204 14.54 3.37 11.98
N SER A 205 14.27 3.63 13.26
CA SER A 205 14.50 2.68 14.35
C SER A 205 13.53 2.93 15.49
N ASN A 206 13.48 2.07 16.52
CA ASN A 206 12.57 2.28 17.66
C ASN A 206 12.78 3.59 18.43
N THR A 207 13.91 4.30 18.26
CA THR A 207 14.15 5.61 18.88
C THR A 207 13.62 6.79 18.06
N GLY A 208 13.30 6.59 16.77
CA GLY A 208 12.91 7.69 15.88
C GLY A 208 13.56 7.62 14.49
N ILE A 209 13.41 8.71 13.74
CA ILE A 209 13.96 8.89 12.40
C ILE A 209 15.27 9.67 12.50
N THR A 210 16.30 9.23 11.78
CA THR A 210 17.58 9.91 11.70
C THR A 210 17.94 10.20 10.26
N LEU A 211 18.20 11.46 9.95
CA LEU A 211 18.64 11.94 8.65
C LEU A 211 20.11 12.33 8.72
N THR A 212 20.93 11.82 7.81
CA THR A 212 22.34 12.23 7.66
C THR A 212 22.56 12.71 6.24
N ASP A 213 22.81 14.00 6.04
CA ASP A 213 23.15 14.54 4.72
C ASP A 213 24.54 14.08 4.32
N LEU A 214 24.61 13.27 3.26
CA LEU A 214 25.85 12.66 2.80
C LEU A 214 26.85 13.69 2.26
N LYS A 215 26.36 14.84 1.79
CA LYS A 215 27.19 15.95 1.30
C LYS A 215 27.42 17.04 2.35
N LYS A 216 26.77 16.94 3.51
CA LYS A 216 26.79 17.97 4.58
C LYS A 216 26.49 19.39 4.05
N LYS A 217 25.59 19.50 3.08
CA LYS A 217 25.23 20.75 2.41
C LYS A 217 24.21 21.55 3.21
N LEU A 218 23.16 20.88 3.70
CA LEU A 218 22.05 21.52 4.41
C LEU A 218 22.13 21.34 5.93
N PHE A 219 22.60 20.18 6.37
CA PHE A 219 22.81 19.85 7.78
C PHE A 219 23.83 18.71 7.89
N SER A 220 24.33 18.39 9.09
CA SER A 220 25.21 17.22 9.27
C SER A 220 24.40 15.97 9.62
N LYS A 221 23.53 16.08 10.62
CA LYS A 221 22.66 15.01 11.11
C LYS A 221 21.47 15.62 11.84
N ARG A 222 20.27 15.07 11.66
CA ARG A 222 19.06 15.40 12.43
C ARG A 222 18.41 14.14 12.94
N HIS A 223 17.97 14.16 14.20
CA HIS A 223 17.23 13.06 14.81
C HIS A 223 15.86 13.56 15.26
N PHE A 224 14.82 12.83 14.88
CA PHE A 224 13.43 13.09 15.25
C PHE A 224 12.99 11.94 16.15
N PRO A 225 12.84 12.18 17.45
CA PRO A 225 12.37 11.16 18.39
C PRO A 225 11.04 10.57 17.94
N LYS A 226 10.83 9.29 18.24
CA LYS A 226 9.57 8.59 17.91
C LYS A 226 8.34 9.35 18.38
N GLU A 227 8.38 9.95 19.58
CA GLU A 227 7.22 10.68 20.15
C GLU A 227 6.81 11.91 19.33
N TYR A 228 7.71 12.44 18.51
CA TYR A 228 7.49 13.67 17.75
C TYR A 228 7.02 13.39 16.33
N VAL A 229 7.22 12.18 15.81
CA VAL A 229 6.76 11.80 14.47
C VAL A 229 5.28 11.42 14.55
N THR A 230 4.40 12.25 13.98
CA THR A 230 2.94 12.06 14.08
C THR A 230 2.35 11.32 12.89
N TYR A 231 2.96 11.47 11.71
CA TYR A 231 2.44 10.89 10.47
C TYR A 231 3.56 10.68 9.46
N CYS A 232 3.41 9.69 8.58
CA CYS A 232 4.24 9.48 7.41
C CYS A 232 3.36 8.93 6.28
N GLY A 233 3.46 9.54 5.09
CA GLY A 233 2.57 9.26 3.97
C GLY A 233 3.21 9.54 2.62
N LEU A 234 2.59 9.00 1.56
CA LEU A 234 3.00 9.21 0.17
C LEU A 234 2.33 10.46 -0.41
N ASP A 235 2.84 10.92 -1.55
CA ASP A 235 2.06 11.77 -2.44
C ASP A 235 0.98 10.93 -3.13
N TYR A 236 -0.29 11.31 -2.95
CA TYR A 236 -1.42 10.64 -3.58
C TYR A 236 -1.79 11.23 -4.95
N GLU A 237 -1.19 12.37 -5.31
CA GLU A 237 -1.46 13.03 -6.59
C GLU A 237 -0.54 12.42 -7.66
N THR A 238 -1.12 11.49 -8.42
CA THR A 238 -0.42 10.56 -9.32
C THR A 238 0.29 11.22 -10.50
N ASP A 239 -0.06 12.47 -10.82
CA ASP A 239 0.50 13.21 -11.97
C ASP A 239 1.68 14.14 -11.60
N ARG A 240 2.07 14.23 -10.32
CA ARG A 240 3.22 15.05 -9.89
C ARG A 240 4.54 14.30 -10.03
N PHE A 241 5.00 14.13 -11.26
CA PHE A 241 6.32 13.56 -11.52
C PHE A 241 7.40 14.63 -11.33
N TRP A 242 8.26 14.42 -10.33
CA TRP A 242 9.38 15.33 -10.10
C TRP A 242 10.47 15.10 -11.16
N THR A 243 10.47 15.90 -12.22
CA THR A 243 11.60 15.99 -13.15
C THR A 243 12.69 16.89 -12.57
N TYR A 244 13.39 16.41 -11.55
CA TYR A 244 14.56 17.11 -11.02
C TYR A 244 15.85 16.51 -11.56
N LYS A 245 16.70 17.37 -12.11
CA LYS A 245 18.04 17.01 -12.57
C LYS A 245 19.00 17.11 -11.39
N TYR A 246 19.29 16.00 -10.74
CA TYR A 246 20.39 15.92 -9.77
C TYR A 246 21.66 15.48 -10.50
N ASN A 247 22.66 16.37 -10.64
CA ASN A 247 24.01 16.02 -11.10
C ASN A 247 24.06 15.12 -12.36
N ASP A 248 23.38 15.49 -13.45
CA ASP A 248 23.38 14.74 -14.73
C ASP A 248 22.88 13.28 -14.64
N LEU A 249 22.30 12.85 -13.51
CA LEU A 249 21.55 11.61 -13.41
C LEU A 249 20.11 11.88 -13.84
N GLU A 250 19.69 11.25 -14.94
CA GLU A 250 18.27 11.10 -15.25
C GLU A 250 17.62 10.38 -14.06
N MET A 251 16.89 11.13 -13.24
CA MET A 251 16.02 10.53 -12.23
C MET A 251 14.96 9.70 -12.95
N LEU A 252 14.57 8.58 -12.33
CA LEU A 252 13.54 7.72 -12.89
C LEU A 252 12.27 8.53 -13.12
N PRO A 253 11.60 8.43 -14.29
CA PRO A 253 10.42 9.22 -14.64
C PRO A 253 9.20 9.01 -13.71
N TYR A 254 9.32 8.17 -12.68
CA TYR A 254 8.25 7.75 -11.77
C TYR A 254 8.66 7.76 -10.28
N ALA A 255 9.73 8.49 -9.91
CA ALA A 255 10.17 8.53 -8.52
C ALA A 255 9.08 9.14 -7.62
N LYS A 256 8.59 8.36 -6.64
CA LYS A 256 7.49 8.77 -5.77
C LYS A 256 7.99 9.65 -4.63
N CYS A 257 7.27 10.75 -4.39
CA CYS A 257 7.47 11.60 -3.23
C CYS A 257 6.77 11.03 -1.99
N PHE A 258 7.34 11.32 -0.83
CA PHE A 258 6.74 11.00 0.46
C PHE A 258 7.18 12.02 1.51
N GLY A 259 6.47 12.08 2.64
CA GLY A 259 6.84 12.95 3.74
C GLY A 259 6.51 12.37 5.10
N PHE A 260 7.15 12.91 6.13
CA PHE A 260 6.73 12.68 7.51
C PHE A 260 6.55 14.01 8.25
N VAL A 261 5.60 14.01 9.18
CA VAL A 261 5.27 15.16 10.02
C VAL A 261 5.91 14.98 11.39
N SER A 262 6.60 16.02 11.86
CA SER A 262 7.20 16.07 13.18
C SER A 262 6.72 17.27 13.97
N LYS A 263 6.41 17.07 15.26
CA LYS A 263 6.20 18.14 16.23
C LYS A 263 7.52 18.87 16.51
N LYS A 264 7.46 20.19 16.62
CA LYS A 264 8.57 21.02 17.11
C LYS A 264 8.76 20.74 18.62
N SER A 265 10.02 20.64 19.07
CA SER A 265 10.35 20.49 20.49
C SER A 265 9.89 21.74 21.25
N ASN A 266 8.96 21.57 22.19
CA ASN A 266 8.42 22.65 23.02
C ASN A 266 9.42 23.05 24.11
N ASP A 267 10.50 23.77 23.75
CA ASP A 267 11.42 24.35 24.74
C ASP A 267 10.98 25.73 25.26
N THR A 268 9.83 26.26 24.81
CA THR A 268 9.31 27.56 25.27
C THR A 268 7.79 27.53 25.44
N GLU A 269 7.32 27.83 26.65
CA GLU A 269 5.93 27.83 27.16
C GLU A 269 4.89 28.66 26.37
N TYR A 270 5.26 29.29 25.26
CA TYR A 270 4.41 30.21 24.50
C TYR A 270 4.35 29.96 22.99
N SER A 271 5.00 28.92 22.46
CA SER A 271 4.89 28.63 21.03
C SER A 271 3.66 27.76 20.77
N GLN A 272 2.73 28.25 19.92
CA GLN A 272 1.71 27.40 19.30
C GLN A 272 2.41 26.18 18.67
N SER A 273 1.79 25.00 18.77
CA SER A 273 2.37 23.75 18.28
C SER A 273 2.51 23.79 16.75
N GLU A 274 3.67 24.20 16.27
CA GLU A 274 3.99 24.24 14.85
C GLU A 274 4.53 22.87 14.43
N ASN A 275 3.75 22.13 13.64
CA ASN A 275 4.22 20.92 13.00
C ASN A 275 5.05 21.28 11.75
N LYS A 276 6.06 20.47 11.49
CA LYS A 276 6.87 20.54 10.27
C LYS A 276 6.71 19.25 9.48
N CYS A 277 6.45 19.37 8.19
CA CYS A 277 6.53 18.25 7.27
C CYS A 277 7.89 18.23 6.57
N HIS A 278 8.55 17.09 6.53
CA HIS A 278 9.82 16.87 5.85
C HIS A 278 9.58 16.04 4.60
N ILE A 279 10.09 16.49 3.45
CA ILE A 279 9.73 15.92 2.15
C ILE A 279 10.92 15.24 1.50
N PHE A 280 10.64 14.08 0.92
CA PHE A 280 11.62 13.18 0.34
C PHE A 280 11.17 12.63 -1.00
N VAL A 281 12.15 12.16 -1.78
CA VAL A 281 11.94 11.47 -3.06
C VAL A 281 12.72 10.16 -3.09
N GLU A 282 12.07 9.15 -3.66
CA GLU A 282 12.66 7.84 -3.95
C GLU A 282 13.94 7.94 -4.79
N ILE A 283 14.95 7.13 -4.47
CA ILE A 283 16.16 6.96 -5.29
C ILE A 283 16.25 5.55 -5.86
N ASP A 284 15.95 4.55 -5.04
CA ASP A 284 16.19 3.14 -5.34
C ASP A 284 14.86 2.38 -5.46
N PRO A 285 14.52 1.85 -6.65
CA PRO A 285 13.30 1.07 -6.86
C PRO A 285 13.21 -0.20 -6.02
N SER A 286 14.35 -0.72 -5.54
CA SER A 286 14.37 -1.86 -4.62
C SER A 286 13.96 -1.46 -3.19
N GLN A 287 13.95 -0.16 -2.89
CA GLN A 287 13.55 0.45 -1.63
C GLN A 287 12.52 1.57 -1.88
N PRO A 288 11.34 1.23 -2.42
CA PRO A 288 10.37 2.22 -2.87
C PRO A 288 9.81 3.02 -1.70
N SER A 289 9.37 4.25 -1.96
CA SER A 289 8.79 5.14 -0.93
C SER A 289 7.65 4.47 -0.16
N THR A 290 6.88 3.59 -0.81
CA THR A 290 5.83 2.78 -0.18
C THR A 290 6.36 1.89 0.95
N SER A 291 7.51 1.23 0.74
CA SER A 291 8.14 0.37 1.75
C SER A 291 8.68 1.17 2.92
N ILE A 292 9.25 2.35 2.64
CA ILE A 292 9.75 3.28 3.66
C ILE A 292 8.61 3.74 4.56
N VAL A 293 7.53 4.27 3.97
CA VAL A 293 6.34 4.74 4.70
C VAL A 293 5.74 3.61 5.54
N ASN A 294 5.57 2.42 4.97
CA ASN A 294 5.06 1.26 5.71
C ASN A 294 5.95 0.89 6.92
N PHE A 295 7.27 0.92 6.74
CA PHE A 295 8.21 0.62 7.82
C PHE A 295 8.14 1.67 8.94
N VAL A 296 8.07 2.96 8.59
CA VAL A 296 7.87 4.06 9.55
C VAL A 296 6.57 3.87 10.33
N SER A 297 5.46 3.61 9.64
CA SER A 297 4.15 3.40 10.29
C SER A 297 4.18 2.21 11.25
N LYS A 298 4.80 1.08 10.86
CA LYS A 298 4.93 -0.09 11.74
C LYS A 298 5.77 0.17 12.98
N VAL A 299 6.92 0.84 12.83
CA VAL A 299 7.88 1.08 13.93
C VAL A 299 7.42 2.21 14.86
N MET A 300 6.81 3.26 14.31
CA MET A 300 6.51 4.49 15.05
C MET A 300 5.05 4.57 15.52
N ILE A 301 4.09 4.14 14.70
CA ILE A 301 2.67 4.40 14.92
C ILE A 301 1.96 3.13 15.43
N GLY A 302 2.35 1.95 14.94
CA GLY A 302 1.79 0.66 15.34
C GLY A 302 2.07 0.21 16.77
N SER A 303 2.87 0.93 17.57
CA SER A 303 3.16 0.58 18.98
C SER A 303 2.39 1.43 20.01
N MET A 304 1.44 2.28 19.60
CA MET A 304 0.74 3.18 20.52
C MET A 304 -0.50 2.57 21.22
N HIS A 305 -0.73 1.27 21.08
CA HIS A 305 -1.73 0.56 21.89
C HIS A 305 -1.08 -0.63 22.62
N VAL A 306 -0.74 -0.38 23.89
CA VAL A 306 -0.68 -1.38 24.96
C VAL A 306 -1.76 -1.01 25.97
#